data_AF-A0A932T6W2-F1
#
_entry.id   AF-A0A932T6W2-F1
#
_cell.length_a   1.000
_cell.length_b   1.000
_cell.length_c   1.000
_cell.angle_alpha   90.00
_cell.angle_beta   90.00
_cell.angle_gamma   90.00
#
_symmetry.space_group_name_H-M   'P 1'
#
loop_
_entity.id
_entity.type
_entity.pdbx_description
1 polymer ?
#
loop_
_entity_poly.entity_id
_entity_poly.type
_entity_poly.pdbx_seq_one_letter_code
_entity_poly.pdbx_strand_id
1 'polypeptide(L)'
;MSKAKELFMAPNGPFVIPGDEVAYERLSHAAELWRVDGQHFSAGVAMSRASDAAWGNPNRMFDAWRVAIVDFDRVVSEQPVDSVASIAAIHKLLESLRRASRLFDFDRDKLRTRIRELRSELAQRLLGKVGSAEQADNYLVCGFVIATNLDGVWRVDFPTYEVPLGVELSGQELILNIPSAFHLFIGDGDWRGAHEVVKLRESAFRAPGLKGWRAVTLAHLEPENAVFRFDEASDAFATDSQPATTEEYIERGGSWSGINQQLWAKYFRARARVVESIRSPENVKQLLASAAESLVETDSGWHNGEVSQFRVLINVLAKLVSDPKSFSDENARREYQFEIRLSSEETEEDRLALTFISEAAAAFHGFETDPASELTRNHLGLALDALTRIPNIGPDVTDAVRPEIGKRALAAVFGPTRTWMHRALESIADEAILRKVLLRLLQAGLPLFAQVRHGPIEYGKDIVSLIQLDGAIVLRQYQAKCGDIDKKKWRESKDELEETFLVPLSTFQLPVAPDRIESILVTNGHANPYVEPVMDGWFRDQREKHGRRVEFMHLDALVDWVVEHRLVNELRAAFQEQQINIGSSSTDSP
;
A
#
# COMPACT_ATOMS: atom_id res chain seq x y z
N MET A 1 11.65 -49.40 -29.78
CA MET A 1 11.78 -48.63 -28.53
C MET A 1 13.17 -48.93 -27.99
N SER A 2 13.97 -47.93 -27.63
CA SER A 2 15.32 -48.19 -27.09
C SER A 2 15.25 -48.81 -25.69
N LYS A 3 16.29 -49.54 -25.28
CA LYS A 3 16.39 -50.09 -23.91
C LYS A 3 16.37 -48.97 -22.86
N ALA A 4 16.98 -47.83 -23.16
CA ALA A 4 16.95 -46.64 -22.30
C ALA A 4 15.51 -46.14 -22.09
N LYS A 5 14.73 -46.05 -23.18
CA LYS A 5 13.32 -45.64 -23.11
C LYS A 5 12.45 -46.64 -22.35
N GLU A 6 12.67 -47.95 -22.51
CA GLU A 6 11.96 -48.97 -21.72
C GLU A 6 12.20 -48.78 -20.22
N LEU A 7 13.45 -48.51 -19.81
CA LEU A 7 13.80 -48.24 -18.40
C LEU A 7 13.17 -46.94 -17.89
N PHE A 8 13.17 -45.89 -18.71
CA PHE A 8 12.56 -44.61 -18.37
C PHE A 8 11.03 -44.70 -18.17
N MET A 9 10.35 -45.54 -18.96
CA MET A 9 8.91 -45.74 -18.89
C MET A 9 8.46 -46.78 -17.84
N ALA A 10 9.39 -47.55 -17.28
CA ALA A 10 9.11 -48.62 -16.32
C ALA A 10 8.57 -48.16 -14.94
N PRO A 11 8.85 -46.95 -14.42
CA PRO A 11 8.12 -46.40 -13.29
C PRO A 11 6.65 -46.18 -13.70
N ASN A 12 5.73 -46.98 -13.15
CA ASN A 12 4.33 -47.01 -13.59
C ASN A 12 3.57 -45.73 -13.21
N GLY A 13 3.41 -44.81 -14.17
CA GLY A 13 2.51 -43.67 -14.06
C GLY A 13 3.07 -42.38 -14.66
N PRO A 14 2.23 -41.35 -14.87
CA PRO A 14 2.68 -40.02 -15.30
C PRO A 14 3.52 -39.31 -14.23
N PHE A 15 3.48 -39.79 -12.98
CA PHE A 15 4.21 -39.23 -11.84
C PHE A 15 5.12 -40.28 -11.23
N VAL A 16 6.36 -39.89 -10.94
CA VAL A 16 7.30 -40.70 -10.17
C VAL A 16 6.90 -40.64 -8.70
N ILE A 17 6.78 -41.79 -8.04
CA ILE A 17 6.49 -41.85 -6.61
C ILE A 17 7.68 -41.26 -5.85
N PRO A 18 7.48 -40.23 -5.01
CA PRO A 18 8.56 -39.64 -4.23
C PRO A 18 9.20 -40.69 -3.30
N GLY A 19 10.53 -40.80 -3.31
CA GLY A 19 11.29 -41.75 -2.49
C GLY A 19 11.37 -43.17 -3.06
N ASP A 20 10.99 -43.39 -4.32
CA ASP A 20 11.10 -44.69 -4.99
C ASP A 20 12.54 -44.97 -5.47
N GLU A 21 13.29 -45.67 -4.63
CA GLU A 21 14.68 -46.08 -4.92
C GLU A 21 14.79 -46.95 -6.18
N VAL A 22 13.78 -47.77 -6.51
CA VAL A 22 13.82 -48.60 -7.73
C VAL A 22 13.65 -47.71 -8.96
N ALA A 23 12.77 -46.72 -8.90
CA ALA A 23 12.63 -45.73 -9.96
C ALA A 23 13.93 -44.91 -10.12
N TYR A 24 14.57 -44.50 -9.03
CA TYR A 24 15.85 -43.77 -9.06
C TYR A 24 16.93 -44.54 -9.84
N GLU A 25 17.16 -45.82 -9.49
CA GLU A 25 18.20 -46.63 -10.14
C GLU A 25 17.88 -46.88 -11.63
N ARG A 26 16.60 -47.11 -11.96
CA ARG A 26 16.16 -47.30 -13.36
C ARG A 26 16.35 -46.04 -14.20
N LEU A 27 15.96 -44.88 -13.67
CA LEU A 27 16.11 -43.60 -14.35
C LEU A 27 17.58 -43.22 -14.51
N SER A 28 18.40 -43.46 -13.49
CA SER A 28 19.85 -43.26 -13.57
C SER A 28 20.48 -44.14 -14.65
N HIS A 29 20.08 -45.42 -14.72
CA HIS A 29 20.56 -46.33 -15.75
C HIS A 29 20.08 -45.96 -17.16
N ALA A 30 18.83 -45.50 -17.30
CA ALA A 30 18.31 -44.97 -18.57
C ALA A 30 19.15 -43.78 -19.05
N ALA A 31 19.50 -42.86 -18.13
CA ALA A 31 20.35 -41.71 -18.45
C ALA A 31 21.75 -42.12 -18.91
N GLU A 32 22.38 -43.10 -18.26
CA GLU A 32 23.68 -43.64 -18.69
C GLU A 32 23.65 -44.18 -20.13
N LEU A 33 22.64 -44.99 -20.46
CA LEU A 33 22.49 -45.54 -21.81
C LEU A 33 22.30 -44.42 -22.84
N TRP A 34 21.46 -43.43 -22.55
CA TRP A 34 21.29 -42.28 -23.44
C TRP A 34 22.56 -41.44 -23.60
N ARG A 35 23.39 -41.28 -22.57
CA ARG A 35 24.70 -40.60 -22.70
C ARG A 35 25.64 -41.35 -23.64
N VAL A 36 25.66 -42.69 -23.57
CA VAL A 36 26.47 -43.53 -24.48
C VAL A 36 26.04 -43.31 -25.93
N ASP A 37 24.73 -43.15 -26.15
CA ASP A 37 24.15 -42.89 -27.47
C ASP A 37 24.20 -41.40 -27.89
N GLY A 38 24.85 -40.53 -27.11
CA GLY A 38 24.94 -39.09 -27.36
C GLY A 38 23.62 -38.31 -27.15
N GLN A 39 22.60 -38.94 -26.58
CA GLN A 39 21.28 -38.35 -26.33
C GLN A 39 21.23 -37.63 -24.97
N HIS A 40 22.07 -36.60 -24.82
CA HIS A 40 22.20 -35.84 -23.57
C HIS A 40 20.90 -35.18 -23.10
N PHE A 41 20.03 -34.73 -24.02
CA PHE A 41 18.74 -34.17 -23.62
C PHE A 41 17.89 -35.19 -22.86
N SER A 42 17.75 -36.41 -23.40
CA SER A 42 16.98 -37.49 -22.81
C SER A 42 17.60 -37.94 -21.47
N ALA A 43 18.94 -38.00 -21.40
CA ALA A 43 19.66 -38.26 -20.16
C ALA A 43 19.35 -37.21 -19.08
N GLY A 44 19.33 -35.93 -19.44
CA GLY A 44 18.94 -34.84 -18.54
C GLY A 44 17.50 -34.97 -18.03
N VAL A 45 16.55 -35.31 -18.90
CA VAL A 45 15.15 -35.57 -18.50
C VAL A 45 15.05 -36.74 -17.53
N ALA A 46 15.75 -37.86 -17.78
CA ALA A 46 15.80 -38.99 -16.87
C ALA A 46 16.37 -38.60 -15.50
N MET A 47 17.48 -37.89 -15.45
CA MET A 47 18.09 -37.46 -14.18
C MET A 47 17.23 -36.43 -13.44
N SER A 48 16.53 -35.55 -14.15
CA SER A 48 15.56 -34.64 -13.54
C SER A 48 14.44 -35.40 -12.84
N ARG A 49 13.97 -36.52 -13.41
CA ARG A 49 12.99 -37.40 -12.75
C ARG A 49 13.60 -38.28 -11.67
N ALA A 50 14.86 -38.68 -11.82
CA ALA A 50 15.57 -39.40 -10.77
C ALA A 50 15.69 -38.53 -9.52
N SER A 51 15.90 -37.20 -9.66
CA SER A 51 15.83 -36.27 -8.53
C SER A 51 14.49 -36.33 -7.79
N ASP A 52 13.39 -36.64 -8.47
CA ASP A 52 12.05 -36.75 -7.87
C ASP A 52 11.87 -38.10 -7.19
N ALA A 53 12.36 -39.16 -7.84
CA ALA A 53 12.43 -40.49 -7.25
C ALA A 53 13.24 -40.50 -5.95
N ALA A 54 14.28 -39.68 -5.87
CA ALA A 54 15.15 -39.58 -4.69
C ALA A 54 14.56 -38.76 -3.53
N TRP A 55 13.30 -38.30 -3.61
CA TRP A 55 12.71 -37.46 -2.57
C TRP A 55 12.86 -38.06 -1.16
N GLY A 56 13.34 -37.25 -0.21
CA GLY A 56 13.69 -37.70 1.15
C GLY A 56 15.17 -38.09 1.33
N ASN A 57 15.95 -38.15 0.24
CA ASN A 57 17.41 -38.30 0.28
C ASN A 57 18.09 -37.09 -0.38
N PRO A 58 18.39 -36.02 0.39
CA PRO A 58 18.88 -34.75 -0.17
C PRO A 58 20.13 -34.87 -1.05
N ASN A 59 21.06 -35.77 -0.69
CA ASN A 59 22.28 -35.98 -1.46
C ASN A 59 21.98 -36.59 -2.83
N ARG A 60 21.14 -37.63 -2.90
CA ARG A 60 20.74 -38.25 -4.18
C ARG A 60 19.92 -37.31 -5.05
N MET A 61 19.02 -36.54 -4.45
CA MET A 61 18.26 -35.51 -5.16
C MET A 61 19.19 -34.50 -5.79
N PHE A 62 20.12 -33.95 -5.00
CA PHE A 62 21.08 -32.95 -5.45
C PHE A 62 22.00 -33.50 -6.53
N ASP A 63 22.54 -34.71 -6.37
CA ASP A 63 23.41 -35.34 -7.36
C ASP A 63 22.68 -35.57 -8.68
N ALA A 64 21.47 -36.11 -8.65
CA ALA A 64 20.68 -36.34 -9.85
C ALA A 64 20.31 -35.02 -10.55
N TRP A 65 19.86 -34.02 -9.80
CA TRP A 65 19.59 -32.69 -10.33
C TRP A 65 20.83 -32.06 -10.97
N ARG A 66 21.99 -32.12 -10.30
CA ARG A 66 23.25 -31.53 -10.81
C ARG A 66 23.65 -32.18 -12.12
N VAL A 67 23.52 -33.49 -12.22
CA VAL A 67 23.82 -34.22 -13.46
C VAL A 67 22.82 -33.86 -14.56
N ALA A 68 21.54 -33.68 -14.24
CA ALA A 68 20.54 -33.21 -15.21
C ALA A 68 20.92 -31.85 -15.82
N ILE A 69 21.34 -30.89 -14.98
CA ILE A 69 21.82 -29.57 -15.43
C ILE A 69 23.01 -29.72 -16.38
N VAL A 70 24.01 -30.54 -16.03
CA VAL A 70 25.20 -30.78 -16.87
C VAL A 70 24.81 -31.36 -18.23
N ASP A 71 23.89 -32.34 -18.26
CA ASP A 71 23.41 -32.94 -19.49
C ASP A 71 22.68 -31.91 -20.37
N PHE A 72 21.83 -31.06 -19.80
CA PHE A 72 21.17 -30.01 -20.58
C PHE A 72 22.14 -28.91 -21.05
N ASP A 73 23.04 -28.41 -20.21
CA ASP A 73 24.06 -27.41 -20.60
C ASP A 73 24.94 -27.92 -21.73
N ARG A 74 25.24 -29.23 -21.74
CA ARG A 74 25.97 -29.88 -22.82
C ARG A 74 25.20 -29.83 -24.13
N VAL A 75 23.90 -30.12 -24.13
CA VAL A 75 23.04 -29.97 -25.32
C VAL A 75 23.03 -28.53 -25.82
N VAL A 76 22.93 -27.55 -24.91
CA VAL A 76 22.96 -26.12 -25.27
C VAL A 76 24.28 -25.74 -25.95
N SER A 77 25.39 -26.31 -25.49
CA SER A 77 26.75 -25.98 -25.97
C SER A 77 27.14 -26.72 -27.26
N GLU A 78 26.71 -27.97 -27.44
CA GLU A 78 27.14 -28.82 -28.55
C GLU A 78 26.18 -28.79 -29.76
N GLN A 79 24.88 -28.53 -29.54
CA GLN A 79 23.91 -28.45 -30.63
C GLN A 79 23.88 -27.05 -31.25
N PRO A 80 23.48 -26.91 -32.54
CA PRO A 80 23.26 -25.60 -33.14
C PRO A 80 22.33 -24.75 -32.27
N VAL A 81 22.67 -23.47 -32.10
CA VAL A 81 21.94 -22.47 -31.29
C VAL A 81 20.44 -22.46 -31.58
N ASP A 82 20.13 -22.74 -32.84
CA ASP A 82 18.82 -22.63 -33.46
C ASP A 82 18.07 -23.96 -33.59
N SER A 83 18.65 -25.04 -33.06
CA SER A 83 18.05 -26.38 -33.10
C SER A 83 16.95 -26.54 -32.04
N VAL A 84 15.97 -27.40 -32.35
CA VAL A 84 14.86 -27.73 -31.45
C VAL A 84 15.38 -28.30 -30.12
N ALA A 85 16.39 -29.16 -30.17
CA ALA A 85 17.00 -29.75 -28.98
C ALA A 85 17.67 -28.69 -28.08
N SER A 86 18.37 -27.71 -28.66
CA SER A 86 19.03 -26.64 -27.89
C SER A 86 18.00 -25.71 -27.21
N ILE A 87 16.92 -25.36 -27.91
CA ILE A 87 15.78 -24.59 -27.34
C ILE A 87 15.13 -25.36 -26.19
N ALA A 88 14.80 -26.64 -26.41
CA ALA A 88 14.21 -27.49 -25.39
C ALA A 88 15.13 -27.64 -24.16
N ALA A 89 16.45 -27.75 -24.37
CA ALA A 89 17.43 -27.84 -23.29
C ALA A 89 17.49 -26.55 -22.45
N ILE A 90 17.49 -25.36 -23.06
CA ILE A 90 17.41 -24.09 -22.30
C ILE A 90 16.11 -24.02 -21.49
N HIS A 91 14.98 -24.42 -22.10
CA HIS A 91 13.71 -24.44 -21.41
C HIS A 91 13.73 -25.37 -20.18
N LYS A 92 14.26 -26.59 -20.32
CA LYS A 92 14.42 -27.53 -19.20
C LYS A 92 15.42 -27.04 -18.16
N LEU A 93 16.53 -26.41 -18.55
CA LEU A 93 17.45 -25.75 -17.61
C LEU A 93 16.73 -24.69 -16.77
N LEU A 94 15.96 -23.81 -17.40
CA LEU A 94 15.18 -22.79 -16.70
C LEU A 94 14.24 -23.39 -15.67
N GLU A 95 13.53 -24.46 -16.02
CA GLU A 95 12.65 -25.17 -15.10
C GLU A 95 13.43 -25.82 -13.94
N SER A 96 14.51 -26.55 -14.24
CA SER A 96 15.35 -27.21 -13.24
C SER A 96 16.02 -26.22 -12.28
N LEU A 97 16.44 -25.05 -12.74
CA LEU A 97 17.00 -24.00 -11.90
C LEU A 97 15.94 -23.32 -11.02
N ARG A 98 14.74 -23.01 -11.56
CA ARG A 98 13.62 -22.49 -10.75
C ARG A 98 13.17 -23.48 -9.68
N ARG A 99 13.26 -24.77 -9.98
CA ARG A 99 12.97 -25.81 -9.02
C ARG A 99 14.05 -25.90 -7.94
N ALA A 100 15.32 -25.78 -8.33
CA ALA A 100 16.45 -25.78 -7.40
C ALA A 100 16.33 -24.71 -6.33
N SER A 101 15.84 -23.51 -6.69
CA SER A 101 15.66 -22.41 -5.74
C SER A 101 14.68 -22.74 -4.60
N ARG A 102 13.80 -23.73 -4.78
CA ARG A 102 12.83 -24.18 -3.79
C ARG A 102 13.29 -25.40 -3.00
N LEU A 103 14.12 -26.25 -3.60
CA LEU A 103 14.47 -27.56 -3.05
C LEU A 103 15.84 -27.61 -2.38
N PHE A 104 16.76 -26.72 -2.75
CA PHE A 104 18.15 -26.79 -2.32
C PHE A 104 18.62 -25.44 -1.78
N ASP A 105 19.61 -25.50 -0.90
CA ASP A 105 20.25 -24.32 -0.31
C ASP A 105 21.34 -23.80 -1.25
N PHE A 106 20.96 -22.91 -2.15
CA PHE A 106 21.86 -22.25 -3.11
C PHE A 106 21.94 -20.76 -2.86
N ASP A 107 23.05 -20.17 -3.31
CA ASP A 107 23.17 -18.73 -3.53
C ASP A 107 22.14 -18.29 -4.58
N ARG A 108 21.04 -17.71 -4.10
CA ARG A 108 19.87 -17.39 -4.92
C ARG A 108 20.12 -16.21 -5.84
N ASP A 109 20.99 -15.28 -5.50
CA ASP A 109 21.38 -14.17 -6.38
C ASP A 109 22.10 -14.68 -7.62
N LYS A 110 23.03 -15.63 -7.43
CA LYS A 110 23.68 -16.33 -8.56
C LYS A 110 22.66 -17.10 -9.40
N LEU A 111 21.74 -17.80 -8.74
CA LEU A 111 20.71 -18.59 -9.42
C LEU A 111 19.74 -17.71 -10.23
N ARG A 112 19.25 -16.61 -9.65
CA ARG A 112 18.40 -15.60 -10.32
C ARG A 112 19.13 -14.98 -11.51
N THR A 113 20.39 -14.62 -11.33
CA THR A 113 21.23 -14.09 -12.41
C THR A 113 21.32 -15.09 -13.57
N ARG A 114 21.62 -16.37 -13.27
CA ARG A 114 21.70 -17.43 -14.29
C ARG A 114 20.35 -17.69 -14.97
N ILE A 115 19.24 -17.68 -14.23
CA ILE A 115 17.89 -17.84 -14.79
C ILE A 115 17.57 -16.68 -15.76
N ARG A 116 17.90 -15.44 -15.39
CA ARG A 116 17.71 -14.26 -16.23
C ARG A 116 18.56 -14.34 -17.50
N GLU A 117 19.83 -14.74 -17.38
CA GLU A 117 20.71 -14.95 -18.54
C GLU A 117 20.14 -15.98 -19.52
N LEU A 118 19.69 -17.14 -19.02
CA LEU A 118 19.12 -18.20 -19.84
C LEU A 118 17.78 -17.79 -20.48
N ARG A 119 16.93 -17.03 -19.78
CA ARG A 119 15.69 -16.48 -20.35
C ARG A 119 15.99 -15.48 -21.45
N SER A 120 16.93 -14.56 -21.21
CA SER A 120 17.37 -13.59 -22.20
C SER A 120 17.97 -14.27 -23.44
N GLU A 121 18.80 -15.30 -23.24
CA GLU A 121 19.35 -16.12 -24.32
C GLU A 121 18.24 -16.82 -25.13
N LEU A 122 17.28 -17.44 -24.45
CA LEU A 122 16.13 -18.07 -25.12
C LEU A 122 15.33 -17.04 -25.92
N ALA A 123 15.01 -15.89 -25.33
CA ALA A 123 14.26 -14.83 -25.99
C ALA A 123 14.99 -14.31 -27.25
N GLN A 124 16.30 -14.13 -27.17
CA GLN A 124 17.13 -13.72 -28.33
C GLN A 124 17.16 -14.77 -29.43
N ARG A 125 17.27 -16.06 -29.07
CA ARG A 125 17.20 -17.16 -30.05
C ARG A 125 15.84 -17.20 -30.75
N LEU A 126 14.75 -16.99 -30.01
CA LEU A 126 13.40 -16.92 -30.60
C LEU A 126 13.22 -15.68 -31.49
N LEU A 127 13.79 -14.53 -31.12
CA LEU A 127 13.82 -13.34 -31.97
C LEU A 127 14.61 -13.57 -33.27
N GLY A 128 15.72 -14.30 -33.23
CA GLY A 128 16.53 -14.61 -34.41
C GLY A 128 15.76 -15.39 -35.50
N LYS A 129 14.74 -16.16 -35.09
CA LYS A 129 13.88 -16.94 -36.00
C LYS A 129 12.92 -16.09 -36.84
N VAL A 130 12.78 -14.80 -36.55
CA VAL A 130 11.89 -13.86 -37.26
C VAL A 130 12.30 -13.67 -38.72
N GLY A 131 13.59 -13.82 -39.03
CA GLY A 131 14.10 -13.72 -40.41
C GLY A 131 13.57 -14.81 -41.35
N SER A 132 12.95 -15.87 -40.80
CA SER A 132 12.35 -16.96 -41.54
C SER A 132 10.87 -17.15 -41.17
N ALA A 133 9.99 -16.83 -42.11
CA ALA A 133 8.73 -17.54 -42.34
C ALA A 133 7.48 -17.27 -41.47
N GLU A 134 6.37 -17.64 -42.11
CA GLU A 134 4.99 -17.92 -41.71
C GLU A 134 4.65 -18.04 -40.21
N GLN A 135 5.54 -18.59 -39.38
CA GLN A 135 5.27 -18.94 -37.97
C GLN A 135 5.80 -17.94 -36.93
N ALA A 136 6.18 -16.73 -37.35
CA ALA A 136 6.74 -15.74 -36.43
C ALA A 136 5.76 -15.26 -35.33
N ASP A 137 4.44 -15.40 -35.49
CA ASP A 137 3.48 -15.14 -34.39
C ASP A 137 3.71 -16.10 -33.21
N ASN A 138 4.04 -17.36 -33.47
CA ASN A 138 4.26 -18.35 -32.43
C ASN A 138 5.57 -18.11 -31.68
N TYR A 139 6.67 -17.87 -32.40
CA TYR A 139 7.96 -17.59 -31.75
C TYR A 139 7.93 -16.31 -30.90
N LEU A 140 7.20 -15.30 -31.37
CA LEU A 140 7.21 -13.98 -30.74
C LEU A 140 6.09 -13.77 -29.72
N VAL A 141 4.88 -14.30 -29.97
CA VAL A 141 3.69 -13.93 -29.19
C VAL A 141 3.01 -15.15 -28.55
N CYS A 142 2.60 -16.15 -29.34
CA CYS A 142 1.73 -17.24 -28.84
C CYS A 142 2.46 -18.41 -28.17
N GLY A 143 3.75 -18.59 -28.45
CA GLY A 143 4.52 -19.78 -28.08
C GLY A 143 4.26 -20.96 -29.03
N PHE A 144 4.90 -22.08 -28.77
CA PHE A 144 4.84 -23.29 -29.61
C PHE A 144 5.12 -24.55 -28.79
N VAL A 145 4.84 -25.71 -29.38
CA VAL A 145 4.98 -27.01 -28.72
C VAL A 145 6.14 -27.77 -29.33
N ILE A 146 7.02 -28.30 -28.47
CA ILE A 146 8.04 -29.27 -28.87
C ILE A 146 7.62 -30.64 -28.33
N ALA A 147 7.55 -31.63 -29.21
CA ALA A 147 7.34 -33.02 -28.84
C ALA A 147 8.58 -33.85 -29.17
N THR A 148 8.97 -34.75 -28.26
CA THR A 148 10.04 -35.72 -28.51
C THR A 148 9.70 -37.09 -27.95
N ASN A 149 10.11 -38.12 -28.66
CA ASN A 149 10.00 -39.49 -28.17
C ASN A 149 11.17 -39.89 -27.23
N LEU A 150 12.08 -38.96 -26.92
CA LEU A 150 13.32 -39.16 -26.13
C LEU A 150 14.35 -40.13 -26.75
N ASP A 151 14.10 -40.61 -27.98
CA ASP A 151 15.01 -41.46 -28.75
C ASP A 151 15.50 -40.72 -30.03
N GLY A 152 15.65 -39.39 -29.93
CA GLY A 152 16.21 -38.55 -31.00
C GLY A 152 15.22 -38.04 -32.04
N VAL A 153 13.93 -38.39 -31.95
CA VAL A 153 12.89 -37.83 -32.84
C VAL A 153 12.29 -36.58 -32.20
N TRP A 154 12.17 -35.51 -33.00
CA TRP A 154 11.63 -34.22 -32.59
C TRP A 154 10.53 -33.77 -33.56
N ARG A 155 9.44 -33.23 -33.02
CA ARG A 155 8.36 -32.56 -33.76
C ARG A 155 8.13 -31.18 -33.13
N VAL A 156 7.83 -30.20 -33.98
CA VAL A 156 7.44 -28.86 -33.55
C VAL A 156 6.05 -28.58 -34.09
N ASP A 157 5.14 -28.21 -33.20
CA ASP A 157 3.75 -27.89 -33.53
C ASP A 157 3.51 -26.40 -33.21
N PHE A 158 2.91 -25.67 -34.16
CA PHE A 158 2.61 -24.24 -34.07
C PHE A 158 1.10 -24.04 -33.92
N PRO A 159 0.57 -24.00 -32.69
CA PRO A 159 -0.86 -23.86 -32.48
C PRO A 159 -1.37 -22.46 -32.83
N THR A 160 -2.65 -22.36 -33.16
CA THR A 160 -3.33 -21.08 -33.41
C THR A 160 -3.76 -20.36 -32.12
N TYR A 161 -3.44 -20.93 -30.96
CA TYR A 161 -3.76 -20.43 -29.63
C TYR A 161 -2.46 -20.13 -28.84
N GLU A 162 -2.60 -19.40 -27.74
CA GLU A 162 -1.51 -19.16 -26.79
C GLU A 162 -1.22 -20.43 -25.99
N VAL A 163 0.01 -20.94 -26.05
CA VAL A 163 0.37 -22.16 -25.32
C VAL A 163 0.32 -21.90 -23.80
N PRO A 164 -0.30 -22.79 -23.01
CA PRO A 164 -0.26 -22.70 -21.56
C PRO A 164 1.18 -22.68 -21.03
N LEU A 165 1.53 -21.64 -20.28
CA LEU A 165 2.88 -21.46 -19.75
C LEU A 165 3.21 -22.49 -18.68
N GLY A 166 4.40 -23.10 -18.78
CA GLY A 166 4.91 -24.05 -17.78
C GLY A 166 4.22 -25.41 -17.77
N VAL A 167 3.43 -25.73 -18.80
CA VAL A 167 2.82 -27.06 -18.96
C VAL A 167 3.78 -27.98 -19.69
N GLU A 168 4.13 -29.08 -19.03
CA GLU A 168 4.80 -30.24 -19.59
C GLU A 168 3.86 -31.44 -19.51
N LEU A 169 3.76 -32.22 -20.59
CA LEU A 169 3.04 -33.49 -20.58
C LEU A 169 4.01 -34.63 -20.84
N SER A 170 3.92 -35.65 -19.98
CA SER A 170 4.72 -36.85 -20.09
C SER A 170 3.86 -38.06 -20.41
N GLY A 171 4.17 -38.74 -21.51
CA GLY A 171 3.62 -40.04 -21.87
C GLY A 171 4.60 -40.81 -22.74
N GLN A 172 4.11 -41.40 -23.84
CA GLN A 172 4.99 -42.00 -24.85
C GLN A 172 5.90 -40.98 -25.55
N GLU A 173 5.47 -39.73 -25.58
CA GLU A 173 6.24 -38.56 -25.96
C GLU A 173 6.33 -37.62 -24.75
N LEU A 174 7.43 -36.87 -24.68
CA LEU A 174 7.55 -35.68 -23.85
C LEU A 174 7.09 -34.48 -24.67
N ILE A 175 6.14 -33.73 -24.15
CA ILE A 175 5.57 -32.54 -24.79
C ILE A 175 5.90 -31.32 -23.93
N LEU A 176 6.53 -30.31 -24.53
CA LEU A 176 7.00 -29.09 -23.89
C LEU A 176 6.32 -27.88 -24.53
N ASN A 177 5.60 -27.09 -23.73
CA ASN A 177 5.11 -25.79 -24.16
C ASN A 177 6.21 -24.74 -23.99
N ILE A 178 6.76 -24.28 -25.10
CA ILE A 178 7.80 -23.27 -25.12
C ILE A 178 7.15 -21.88 -25.12
N PRO A 179 7.44 -21.03 -24.12
CA PRO A 179 6.94 -19.67 -24.08
C PRO A 179 7.49 -18.85 -25.25
N SER A 180 6.72 -17.85 -25.66
CA SER A 180 7.15 -16.89 -26.68
C SER A 180 8.22 -15.92 -26.16
N ALA A 181 8.92 -15.25 -27.08
CA ALA A 181 9.87 -14.19 -26.73
C ALA A 181 9.20 -13.08 -25.88
N PHE A 182 7.96 -12.69 -26.21
CA PHE A 182 7.18 -11.71 -25.43
C PHE A 182 7.03 -12.11 -23.96
N HIS A 183 6.59 -13.34 -23.69
CA HIS A 183 6.44 -13.84 -22.32
C HIS A 183 7.75 -13.96 -21.56
N LEU A 184 8.85 -14.27 -22.26
CA LEU A 184 10.18 -14.30 -21.66
C LEU A 184 10.63 -12.89 -21.23
N PHE A 185 10.41 -11.87 -22.08
CA PHE A 185 10.73 -10.48 -21.74
C PHE A 185 9.90 -9.96 -20.57
N ILE A 186 8.59 -10.24 -20.55
CA ILE A 186 7.73 -9.90 -19.41
C ILE A 186 8.24 -10.58 -18.13
N GLY A 187 8.58 -11.87 -18.21
CA GLY A 187 9.08 -12.63 -17.07
C GLY A 187 10.38 -12.08 -16.47
N ASP A 188 11.15 -11.30 -17.24
CA ASP A 188 12.39 -10.64 -16.81
C ASP A 188 12.21 -9.14 -16.50
N GLY A 189 11.00 -8.60 -16.65
CA GLY A 189 10.73 -7.17 -16.51
C GLY A 189 11.34 -6.30 -17.63
N ASP A 190 11.74 -6.91 -18.76
CA ASP A 190 12.24 -6.19 -19.94
C ASP A 190 11.06 -5.66 -20.78
N TRP A 191 10.43 -4.61 -20.27
CA TRP A 191 9.29 -3.97 -20.92
C TRP A 191 9.64 -3.42 -22.31
N ARG A 192 10.89 -3.01 -22.54
CA ARG A 192 11.35 -2.51 -23.84
C ARG A 192 11.44 -3.65 -24.86
N GLY A 193 12.06 -4.77 -24.50
CA GLY A 193 12.10 -5.97 -25.34
C GLY A 193 10.70 -6.48 -25.69
N ALA A 194 9.81 -6.55 -24.70
CA ALA A 194 8.41 -6.93 -24.90
C ALA A 194 7.68 -5.95 -25.85
N HIS A 195 7.92 -4.66 -25.74
CA HIS A 195 7.30 -3.64 -26.60
C HIS A 195 7.77 -3.71 -28.06
N GLU A 196 9.05 -4.03 -28.30
CA GLU A 196 9.53 -4.25 -29.68
C GLU A 196 8.81 -5.45 -30.32
N VAL A 197 8.51 -6.50 -29.56
CA VAL A 197 7.66 -7.60 -30.04
C VAL A 197 6.24 -7.12 -30.35
N VAL A 198 5.65 -6.29 -29.49
CA VAL A 198 4.32 -5.68 -29.72
C VAL A 198 4.28 -4.89 -31.02
N LYS A 199 5.30 -4.07 -31.31
CA LYS A 199 5.40 -3.31 -32.57
C LYS A 199 5.51 -4.22 -33.78
N LEU A 200 6.31 -5.28 -33.69
CA LEU A 200 6.54 -6.20 -34.80
C LEU A 200 5.28 -6.99 -35.14
N ARG A 201 4.48 -7.38 -34.14
CA ARG A 201 3.37 -8.35 -34.28
C ARG A 201 2.08 -7.92 -33.60
N GLU A 202 1.66 -6.68 -33.80
CA GLU A 202 0.49 -6.12 -33.10
C GLU A 202 -0.79 -6.98 -33.25
N SER A 203 -1.05 -7.51 -34.45
CA SER A 203 -2.24 -8.31 -34.76
C SER A 203 -2.26 -9.72 -34.16
N ALA A 204 -1.16 -10.15 -33.54
CA ALA A 204 -1.01 -11.48 -32.93
C ALA A 204 -1.58 -11.56 -31.51
N PHE A 205 -1.74 -10.42 -30.84
CA PHE A 205 -2.26 -10.31 -29.48
C PHE A 205 -3.79 -10.47 -29.46
N ARG A 206 -4.26 -11.69 -29.72
CA ARG A 206 -5.68 -12.00 -29.90
C ARG A 206 -6.36 -12.49 -28.62
N ALA A 207 -5.68 -13.35 -27.87
CA ALA A 207 -6.19 -13.91 -26.63
C ALA A 207 -6.33 -12.82 -25.55
N PRO A 208 -7.35 -12.92 -24.66
CA PRO A 208 -7.53 -12.00 -23.54
C PRO A 208 -6.26 -11.78 -22.71
N GLY A 209 -5.54 -12.86 -22.37
CA GLY A 209 -4.28 -12.81 -21.62
C GLY A 209 -3.21 -11.99 -22.33
N LEU A 210 -2.95 -12.28 -23.61
CA LEU A 210 -2.01 -11.54 -24.44
C LEU A 210 -2.37 -10.05 -24.58
N LYS A 211 -3.66 -9.72 -24.76
CA LYS A 211 -4.12 -8.33 -24.79
C LYS A 211 -3.84 -7.61 -23.48
N GLY A 212 -4.14 -8.26 -22.36
CA GLY A 212 -3.85 -7.75 -21.03
C GLY A 212 -2.36 -7.45 -20.83
N TRP A 213 -1.50 -8.44 -21.11
CA TRP A 213 -0.05 -8.29 -20.98
C TRP A 213 0.55 -7.25 -21.95
N ARG A 214 -0.01 -7.11 -23.14
CA ARG A 214 0.34 -6.02 -24.07
C ARG A 214 0.05 -4.66 -23.44
N ALA A 215 -1.13 -4.47 -22.87
CA ALA A 215 -1.51 -3.21 -22.22
C ALA A 215 -0.63 -2.93 -20.99
N VAL A 216 -0.30 -3.94 -20.18
CA VAL A 216 0.67 -3.83 -19.06
C VAL A 216 2.04 -3.36 -19.56
N THR A 217 2.54 -3.94 -20.65
CA THR A 217 3.82 -3.53 -21.26
C THR A 217 3.82 -2.05 -21.64
N LEU A 218 2.71 -1.58 -22.24
CA LEU A 218 2.54 -0.16 -22.58
C LEU A 218 2.44 0.73 -21.33
N ALA A 219 1.77 0.27 -20.26
CA ALA A 219 1.65 1.02 -19.00
C ALA A 219 3.03 1.33 -18.38
N HIS A 220 3.97 0.40 -18.46
CA HIS A 220 5.33 0.59 -17.94
C HIS A 220 6.21 1.51 -18.82
N LEU A 221 5.87 1.70 -20.09
CA LEU A 221 6.63 2.55 -21.03
C LEU A 221 5.97 3.91 -21.31
N GLU A 222 4.68 4.05 -21.01
CA GLU A 222 3.89 5.27 -21.19
C GLU A 222 3.35 5.77 -19.83
N PRO A 223 4.19 6.33 -18.93
CA PRO A 223 3.74 6.77 -17.59
C PRO A 223 2.54 7.72 -17.63
N GLU A 224 2.44 8.56 -18.65
CA GLU A 224 1.35 9.52 -18.88
C GLU A 224 0.00 8.85 -19.22
N ASN A 225 0.03 7.62 -19.73
CA ASN A 225 -1.17 6.83 -20.03
C ASN A 225 -1.35 5.62 -19.10
N ALA A 226 -0.45 5.44 -18.11
CA ALA A 226 -0.40 4.23 -17.29
C ALA A 226 -1.73 3.85 -16.63
N VAL A 227 -2.51 4.81 -16.13
CA VAL A 227 -3.85 4.56 -15.55
C VAL A 227 -4.76 3.89 -16.59
N PHE A 228 -4.90 4.52 -17.76
CA PHE A 228 -5.71 3.98 -18.87
C PHE A 228 -5.22 2.60 -19.31
N ARG A 229 -3.90 2.41 -19.42
CA ARG A 229 -3.30 1.13 -19.84
C ARG A 229 -3.49 0.01 -18.82
N PHE A 230 -3.42 0.29 -17.52
CA PHE A 230 -3.72 -0.71 -16.49
C PHE A 230 -5.22 -1.04 -16.41
N ASP A 231 -6.11 -0.06 -16.62
CA ASP A 231 -7.55 -0.31 -16.76
C ASP A 231 -7.84 -1.15 -18.02
N GLU A 232 -7.22 -0.83 -19.17
CA GLU A 232 -7.29 -1.63 -20.42
C GLU A 232 -6.81 -3.07 -20.19
N ALA A 233 -5.71 -3.25 -19.44
CA ALA A 233 -5.22 -4.57 -19.07
C ALA A 233 -6.22 -5.34 -18.19
N SER A 234 -6.76 -4.68 -17.18
CA SER A 234 -7.77 -5.24 -16.27
C SER A 234 -8.99 -5.73 -17.04
N ASP A 235 -9.53 -4.90 -17.92
CA ASP A 235 -10.69 -5.22 -18.76
C ASP A 235 -10.38 -6.40 -19.68
N ALA A 236 -9.21 -6.40 -20.34
CA ALA A 236 -8.80 -7.50 -21.20
C ALA A 236 -8.73 -8.83 -20.44
N PHE A 237 -8.07 -8.87 -19.28
CA PHE A 237 -8.00 -10.09 -18.45
C PHE A 237 -9.37 -10.56 -17.95
N ALA A 238 -10.27 -9.63 -17.61
CA ALA A 238 -11.62 -9.95 -17.15
C ALA A 238 -12.46 -10.66 -18.23
N THR A 239 -12.19 -10.43 -19.52
CA THR A 239 -12.88 -11.12 -20.62
C THR A 239 -12.50 -12.59 -20.81
N ASP A 240 -11.49 -13.11 -20.09
CA ASP A 240 -11.06 -14.51 -20.20
C ASP A 240 -12.01 -15.49 -19.50
N SER A 241 -13.19 -15.69 -20.07
CA SER A 241 -14.21 -16.58 -19.52
C SER A 241 -13.91 -18.05 -19.78
N GLN A 242 -14.42 -18.90 -18.88
CA GLN A 242 -14.44 -20.35 -19.05
C GLN A 242 -15.08 -20.69 -20.41
N PRO A 243 -14.46 -21.57 -21.22
CA PRO A 243 -15.04 -22.02 -22.48
C PRO A 243 -16.44 -22.59 -22.28
N ALA A 244 -17.39 -22.14 -23.09
CA ALA A 244 -18.79 -22.56 -22.99
C ALA A 244 -19.04 -23.93 -23.62
N THR A 245 -18.19 -24.33 -24.57
CA THR A 245 -18.30 -25.60 -25.31
C THR A 245 -16.99 -26.37 -25.32
N THR A 246 -17.08 -27.68 -25.59
CA THR A 246 -15.92 -28.55 -25.76
C THR A 246 -15.09 -28.14 -26.97
N GLU A 247 -15.73 -27.68 -28.05
CA GLU A 247 -15.07 -27.19 -29.26
C GLU A 247 -14.22 -25.96 -28.95
N GLU A 248 -14.77 -24.98 -28.22
CA GLU A 248 -14.03 -23.79 -27.78
C GLU A 248 -12.87 -24.18 -26.83
N TYR A 249 -13.10 -25.14 -25.94
CA TYR A 249 -12.05 -25.67 -25.07
C TYR A 249 -10.89 -26.27 -25.86
N ILE A 250 -11.18 -27.06 -26.91
CA ILE A 250 -10.18 -27.65 -27.81
C ILE A 250 -9.46 -26.56 -28.64
N GLU A 251 -10.19 -25.57 -29.16
CA GLU A 251 -9.62 -24.42 -29.89
C GLU A 251 -8.65 -23.61 -29.04
N ARG A 252 -8.85 -23.57 -27.71
CA ARG A 252 -7.93 -22.96 -26.74
C ARG A 252 -6.81 -23.91 -26.27
N GLY A 253 -6.60 -25.03 -26.95
CA GLY A 253 -5.53 -25.98 -26.62
C GLY A 253 -5.88 -26.98 -25.53
N GLY A 254 -7.18 -27.15 -25.23
CA GLY A 254 -7.64 -28.12 -24.24
C GLY A 254 -7.24 -27.76 -22.81
N SER A 255 -7.11 -26.46 -22.50
CA SER A 255 -6.78 -25.95 -21.18
C SER A 255 -7.42 -24.59 -20.95
N TRP A 256 -7.88 -24.33 -19.72
CA TRP A 256 -8.29 -23.00 -19.28
C TRP A 256 -8.09 -22.88 -17.76
N SER A 257 -7.79 -21.67 -17.30
CA SER A 257 -7.67 -21.36 -15.88
C SER A 257 -8.25 -20.00 -15.56
N GLY A 258 -8.83 -19.84 -14.36
CA GLY A 258 -9.41 -18.57 -13.92
C GLY A 258 -8.40 -17.48 -13.52
N ILE A 259 -7.09 -17.71 -13.67
CA ILE A 259 -6.03 -16.82 -13.14
C ILE A 259 -6.15 -15.39 -13.68
N ASN A 260 -6.50 -15.21 -14.96
CA ASN A 260 -6.64 -13.89 -15.56
C ASN A 260 -7.76 -13.09 -14.89
N GLN A 261 -8.92 -13.70 -14.66
CA GLN A 261 -10.06 -13.02 -14.02
C GLN A 261 -9.87 -12.85 -12.52
N GLN A 262 -9.44 -13.92 -11.84
CA GLN A 262 -9.43 -13.99 -10.38
C GLN A 262 -8.23 -13.28 -9.77
N LEU A 263 -7.13 -13.11 -10.52
CA LEU A 263 -5.89 -12.51 -10.03
C LEU A 263 -5.49 -11.28 -10.85
N TRP A 264 -5.17 -11.44 -12.13
CA TRP A 264 -4.54 -10.37 -12.92
C TRP A 264 -5.46 -9.18 -13.18
N ALA A 265 -6.74 -9.42 -13.50
CA ALA A 265 -7.72 -8.36 -13.71
C ALA A 265 -7.86 -7.46 -12.47
N LYS A 266 -7.97 -8.08 -11.29
CA LYS A 266 -8.06 -7.43 -9.98
C LYS A 266 -6.79 -6.66 -9.62
N TYR A 267 -5.62 -7.30 -9.80
CA TYR A 267 -4.33 -6.68 -9.56
C TYR A 267 -4.11 -5.41 -10.38
N PHE A 268 -4.32 -5.47 -11.70
CA PHE A 268 -4.10 -4.31 -12.55
C PHE A 268 -5.16 -3.21 -12.36
N ARG A 269 -6.39 -3.55 -11.96
CA ARG A 269 -7.37 -2.56 -11.50
C ARG A 269 -6.84 -1.77 -10.30
N ALA A 270 -6.29 -2.46 -9.31
CA ALA A 270 -5.72 -1.83 -8.13
C ALA A 270 -4.48 -0.98 -8.48
N ARG A 271 -3.61 -1.47 -9.37
CA ARG A 271 -2.46 -0.71 -9.88
C ARG A 271 -2.88 0.58 -10.57
N ALA A 272 -3.95 0.56 -11.38
CA ALA A 272 -4.49 1.76 -12.02
C ALA A 272 -4.86 2.83 -10.99
N ARG A 273 -5.58 2.46 -9.92
CA ARG A 273 -6.00 3.38 -8.85
C ARG A 273 -4.83 3.92 -8.02
N VAL A 274 -3.82 3.08 -7.77
CA VAL A 274 -2.59 3.53 -7.08
C VAL A 274 -1.83 4.54 -7.92
N VAL A 275 -1.67 4.31 -9.22
CA VAL A 275 -1.03 5.28 -10.12
C VAL A 275 -1.87 6.56 -10.27
N GLU A 276 -3.20 6.44 -10.31
CA GLU A 276 -4.12 7.58 -10.35
C GLU A 276 -3.97 8.47 -9.11
N SER A 277 -3.63 7.89 -7.94
CA SER A 277 -3.41 8.65 -6.72
C SER A 277 -2.24 9.64 -6.81
N ILE A 278 -1.26 9.38 -7.68
CA ILE A 278 -0.16 10.30 -7.98
C ILE A 278 -0.67 11.56 -8.70
N ARG A 279 -1.67 11.40 -9.58
CA ARG A 279 -2.24 12.49 -10.40
C ARG A 279 -3.32 13.28 -9.67
N SER A 280 -4.03 12.63 -8.75
CA SER A 280 -5.13 13.20 -7.98
C SER A 280 -4.93 12.96 -6.48
N PRO A 281 -3.87 13.55 -5.87
CA PRO A 281 -3.53 13.33 -4.47
C PRO A 281 -4.64 13.77 -3.51
N GLU A 282 -5.51 14.71 -3.89
CA GLU A 282 -6.70 15.10 -3.14
C GLU A 282 -7.70 13.96 -2.93
N ASN A 283 -7.70 12.96 -3.82
CA ASN A 283 -8.58 11.79 -3.78
C ASN A 283 -7.88 10.52 -3.28
N VAL A 284 -6.64 10.62 -2.78
CA VAL A 284 -5.79 9.48 -2.41
C VAL A 284 -6.50 8.48 -1.48
N LYS A 285 -7.30 8.97 -0.52
CA LYS A 285 -8.07 8.11 0.40
C LYS A 285 -9.07 7.24 -0.35
N GLN A 286 -9.83 7.81 -1.29
CA GLN A 286 -10.84 7.09 -2.07
C GLN A 286 -10.19 6.11 -3.05
N LEU A 287 -9.09 6.53 -3.69
CA LEU A 287 -8.36 5.73 -4.66
C LEU A 287 -7.69 4.51 -4.00
N LEU A 288 -7.06 4.68 -2.83
CA LEU A 288 -6.50 3.55 -2.08
C LEU A 288 -7.57 2.59 -1.55
N ALA A 289 -8.73 3.11 -1.11
CA ALA A 289 -9.85 2.27 -0.71
C ALA A 289 -10.38 1.43 -1.90
N SER A 290 -10.52 2.04 -3.08
CA SER A 290 -10.91 1.34 -4.31
C SER A 290 -9.86 0.32 -4.77
N ALA A 291 -8.57 0.63 -4.60
CA ALA A 291 -7.49 -0.31 -4.88
C ALA A 291 -7.54 -1.54 -3.95
N ALA A 292 -7.72 -1.32 -2.65
CA ALA A 292 -7.88 -2.39 -1.66
C ALA A 292 -9.12 -3.25 -1.94
N GLU A 293 -10.25 -2.64 -2.26
CA GLU A 293 -11.49 -3.35 -2.63
C GLU A 293 -11.32 -4.21 -3.89
N SER A 294 -10.59 -3.70 -4.89
CA SER A 294 -10.32 -4.45 -6.13
C SER A 294 -9.51 -5.74 -5.87
N LEU A 295 -8.73 -5.79 -4.79
CA LEU A 295 -7.87 -6.92 -4.42
C LEU A 295 -8.57 -7.94 -3.49
N VAL A 296 -9.86 -7.73 -3.19
CA VAL A 296 -10.63 -8.68 -2.39
C VAL A 296 -10.71 -10.05 -3.11
N GLU A 297 -10.59 -11.13 -2.34
CA GLU A 297 -10.52 -12.54 -2.77
C GLU A 297 -9.22 -12.96 -3.49
N THR A 298 -8.24 -12.08 -3.68
CA THR A 298 -6.94 -12.51 -4.24
C THR A 298 -6.03 -13.17 -3.18
N ASP A 299 -6.49 -13.32 -1.94
CA ASP A 299 -5.89 -14.15 -0.88
C ASP A 299 -6.17 -15.64 -1.05
N SER A 300 -7.15 -16.00 -1.88
CA SER A 300 -7.60 -17.38 -2.03
C SER A 300 -7.58 -17.80 -3.51
N GLY A 301 -7.27 -19.07 -3.77
CA GLY A 301 -7.17 -19.60 -5.13
C GLY A 301 -5.79 -19.41 -5.75
N TRP A 302 -5.69 -18.60 -6.80
CA TRP A 302 -4.44 -18.40 -7.53
C TRP A 302 -3.47 -17.53 -6.73
N HIS A 303 -2.26 -18.03 -6.54
CA HIS A 303 -1.24 -17.34 -5.76
C HIS A 303 -0.13 -16.77 -6.65
N ASN A 304 0.18 -15.49 -6.41
CA ASN A 304 1.38 -14.84 -6.92
C ASN A 304 1.93 -13.93 -5.81
N GLY A 305 3.18 -14.17 -5.38
CA GLY A 305 3.79 -13.47 -4.26
C GLY A 305 3.85 -11.95 -4.44
N GLU A 306 4.11 -11.45 -5.65
CA GLU A 306 4.14 -10.01 -5.93
C GLU A 306 2.75 -9.38 -5.69
N VAL A 307 1.70 -10.02 -6.19
CA VAL A 307 0.31 -9.57 -6.03
C VAL A 307 -0.10 -9.59 -4.55
N SER A 308 0.25 -10.66 -3.83
CA SER A 308 -0.04 -10.78 -2.40
C SER A 308 0.67 -9.72 -1.58
N GLN A 309 1.97 -9.51 -1.81
CA GLN A 309 2.77 -8.49 -1.12
C GLN A 309 2.25 -7.09 -1.41
N PHE A 310 1.92 -6.80 -2.67
CA PHE A 310 1.28 -5.54 -3.06
C PHE A 310 -0.04 -5.34 -2.31
N ARG A 311 -0.89 -6.36 -2.25
CA ARG A 311 -2.18 -6.30 -1.54
C ARG A 311 -2.02 -5.94 -0.07
N VAL A 312 -1.08 -6.58 0.63
CA VAL A 312 -0.83 -6.26 2.05
C VAL A 312 -0.44 -4.79 2.20
N LEU A 313 0.48 -4.29 1.37
CA LEU A 313 0.92 -2.89 1.42
C LEU A 313 -0.21 -1.90 1.12
N ILE A 314 -1.03 -2.18 0.10
CA ILE A 314 -2.19 -1.33 -0.23
C ILE A 314 -3.22 -1.33 0.90
N ASN A 315 -3.48 -2.48 1.53
CA ASN A 315 -4.36 -2.56 2.70
C ASN A 315 -3.83 -1.75 3.89
N VAL A 316 -2.52 -1.79 4.14
CA VAL A 316 -1.88 -0.95 5.17
C VAL A 316 -2.06 0.53 4.84
N LEU A 317 -1.71 0.95 3.62
CA LEU A 317 -1.84 2.35 3.18
C LEU A 317 -3.29 2.85 3.29
N ALA A 318 -4.26 2.06 2.82
CA ALA A 318 -5.68 2.39 2.89
C ALA A 318 -6.16 2.61 4.33
N LYS A 319 -5.67 1.80 5.30
CA LYS A 319 -5.94 1.98 6.73
C LYS A 319 -5.28 3.23 7.28
N LEU A 320 -4.00 3.46 6.99
CA LEU A 320 -3.26 4.63 7.48
C LEU A 320 -3.87 5.96 7.02
N VAL A 321 -4.43 6.04 5.80
CA VAL A 321 -5.11 7.27 5.33
C VAL A 321 -6.56 7.40 5.82
N SER A 322 -7.20 6.29 6.22
CA SER A 322 -8.61 6.26 6.59
C SER A 322 -8.85 6.24 8.09
N ASP A 323 -8.40 5.18 8.76
CA ASP A 323 -8.52 4.96 10.19
C ASP A 323 -7.26 4.20 10.69
N PRO A 324 -6.18 4.93 11.02
CA PRO A 324 -4.95 4.33 11.53
C PRO A 324 -5.15 3.52 12.81
N LYS A 325 -6.23 3.75 13.59
CA LYS A 325 -6.48 2.99 14.82
C LYS A 325 -6.93 1.55 14.55
N SER A 326 -7.52 1.32 13.38
CA SER A 326 -7.87 -0.03 12.91
C SER A 326 -6.68 -0.83 12.38
N PHE A 327 -5.51 -0.19 12.26
CA PHE A 327 -4.29 -0.83 11.79
C PHE A 327 -3.60 -1.57 12.94
N SER A 328 -3.41 -2.87 12.75
CA SER A 328 -2.59 -3.73 13.61
C SER A 328 -1.43 -4.24 12.78
N ASP A 329 -0.21 -3.97 13.24
CA ASP A 329 1.02 -4.47 12.62
C ASP A 329 1.10 -5.98 12.68
N GLU A 330 0.72 -6.63 13.78
CA GLU A 330 0.82 -8.07 13.95
C GLU A 330 0.16 -8.84 12.80
N ASN A 331 -1.04 -8.44 12.40
CA ASN A 331 -1.77 -9.11 11.32
C ASN A 331 -1.12 -8.86 9.95
N ALA A 332 -0.83 -7.60 9.61
CA ALA A 332 -0.20 -7.24 8.33
C ALA A 332 1.19 -7.85 8.19
N ARG A 333 1.98 -7.82 9.26
CA ARG A 333 3.31 -8.42 9.33
C ARG A 333 3.25 -9.94 9.21
N ARG A 334 2.33 -10.60 9.91
CA ARG A 334 2.16 -12.06 9.82
C ARG A 334 1.79 -12.48 8.40
N GLU A 335 0.87 -11.76 7.77
CA GLU A 335 0.46 -12.00 6.38
C GLU A 335 1.63 -11.79 5.42
N TYR A 336 2.35 -10.67 5.51
CA TYR A 336 3.52 -10.40 4.67
C TYR A 336 4.64 -11.44 4.88
N GLN A 337 4.93 -11.82 6.14
CA GLN A 337 5.93 -12.85 6.46
C GLN A 337 5.53 -14.23 5.96
N PHE A 338 4.24 -14.55 5.91
CA PHE A 338 3.76 -15.78 5.31
C PHE A 338 4.06 -15.79 3.80
N GLU A 339 3.84 -14.68 3.11
CA GLU A 339 4.20 -14.52 1.69
C GLU A 339 5.70 -14.67 1.44
N ILE A 340 6.55 -14.08 2.29
CA ILE A 340 8.01 -14.27 2.26
C ILE A 340 8.39 -15.75 2.39
N ARG A 341 7.70 -16.50 3.27
CA ARG A 341 7.96 -17.94 3.44
C ARG A 341 7.53 -18.74 2.22
N LEU A 342 6.43 -18.37 1.56
CA LEU A 342 5.95 -19.01 0.34
C LEU A 342 6.84 -18.69 -0.87
N SER A 343 7.28 -17.44 -1.01
CA SER A 343 8.30 -17.03 -2.01
C SER A 343 9.69 -17.61 -1.69
N SER A 344 9.84 -18.14 -0.47
CA SER A 344 11.01 -18.80 0.08
C SER A 344 12.22 -17.87 0.32
N GLU A 345 12.10 -16.54 0.17
CA GLU A 345 13.20 -15.58 0.35
C GLU A 345 12.73 -14.22 0.85
N GLU A 346 13.47 -13.66 1.82
CA GLU A 346 13.35 -12.27 2.26
C GLU A 346 14.35 -11.42 1.45
N THR A 347 13.83 -10.62 0.52
CA THR A 347 14.58 -9.64 -0.25
C THR A 347 14.78 -8.34 0.54
N GLU A 348 15.63 -7.44 0.04
CA GLU A 348 15.73 -6.09 0.61
C GLU A 348 14.39 -5.34 0.51
N GLU A 349 13.61 -5.57 -0.54
CA GLU A 349 12.26 -5.02 -0.70
C GLU A 349 11.31 -5.53 0.39
N ASP A 350 11.41 -6.81 0.74
CA ASP A 350 10.64 -7.41 1.83
C ASP A 350 11.00 -6.80 3.18
N ARG A 351 12.30 -6.57 3.44
CA ARG A 351 12.76 -5.87 4.65
C ARG A 351 12.21 -4.46 4.72
N LEU A 352 12.26 -3.71 3.61
CA LEU A 352 11.70 -2.37 3.51
C LEU A 352 10.19 -2.36 3.77
N ALA A 353 9.46 -3.32 3.22
CA ALA A 353 8.03 -3.48 3.47
C ALA A 353 7.72 -3.79 4.94
N LEU A 354 8.48 -4.70 5.57
CA LEU A 354 8.34 -5.02 6.99
C LEU A 354 8.70 -3.82 7.89
N THR A 355 9.75 -3.07 7.55
CA THR A 355 10.11 -1.81 8.21
C THR A 355 8.96 -0.82 8.10
N PHE A 356 8.43 -0.57 6.90
CA PHE A 356 7.28 0.32 6.72
C PHE A 356 6.09 -0.08 7.60
N ILE A 357 5.71 -1.36 7.60
CA ILE A 357 4.58 -1.88 8.39
C ILE A 357 4.80 -1.64 9.90
N SER A 358 5.97 -2.02 10.42
CA SER A 358 6.28 -1.93 11.85
C SER A 358 6.46 -0.47 12.32
N GLU A 359 7.21 0.34 11.57
CA GLU A 359 7.49 1.74 11.91
C GLU A 359 6.22 2.60 11.82
N ALA A 360 5.34 2.34 10.84
CA ALA A 360 4.06 3.05 10.76
C ALA A 360 3.16 2.77 11.97
N ALA A 361 3.07 1.51 12.40
CA ALA A 361 2.27 1.16 13.58
C ALA A 361 2.87 1.74 14.87
N ALA A 362 4.19 1.63 15.04
CA ALA A 362 4.91 2.21 16.17
C ALA A 362 4.66 3.73 16.26
N ALA A 363 4.71 4.43 15.11
CA ALA A 363 4.45 5.86 15.05
C ALA A 363 3.05 6.22 15.54
N PHE A 364 2.01 5.58 15.00
CA PHE A 364 0.63 5.89 15.39
C PHE A 364 0.31 5.51 16.84
N HIS A 365 0.90 4.43 17.35
CA HIS A 365 0.81 4.09 18.78
C HIS A 365 1.57 5.10 19.67
N GLY A 366 2.76 5.53 19.24
CA GLY A 366 3.57 6.53 19.93
C GLY A 366 2.87 7.88 19.98
N PHE A 367 2.25 8.33 18.89
CA PHE A 367 1.46 9.56 18.86
C PHE A 367 0.26 9.52 19.82
N GLU A 368 -0.32 8.34 20.06
CA GLU A 368 -1.44 8.19 21.00
C GLU A 368 -1.00 8.13 22.47
N THR A 369 0.16 7.54 22.75
CA THR A 369 0.63 7.25 24.12
C THR A 369 1.60 8.29 24.67
N ASP A 370 2.58 8.72 23.87
CA ASP A 370 3.59 9.73 24.22
C ASP A 370 4.03 10.51 22.96
N PRO A 371 3.21 11.49 22.50
CA PRO A 371 3.49 12.21 21.27
C PRO A 371 4.81 13.01 21.30
N ALA A 372 5.26 13.46 22.48
CA ALA A 372 6.51 14.21 22.59
C ALA A 372 7.74 13.32 22.31
N SER A 373 7.76 12.13 22.90
CA SER A 373 8.78 11.13 22.62
C SER A 373 8.72 10.65 21.16
N GLU A 374 7.51 10.44 20.63
CA GLU A 374 7.34 10.00 19.25
C GLU A 374 7.89 11.01 18.23
N LEU A 375 7.67 12.31 18.43
CA LEU A 375 8.25 13.36 17.59
C LEU A 375 9.79 13.31 17.56
N THR A 376 10.44 12.82 18.62
CA THR A 376 11.90 12.65 18.65
C THR A 376 12.38 11.33 18.05
N ARG A 377 11.58 10.25 18.15
CA ARG A 377 11.90 8.93 17.59
C ARG A 377 11.72 8.88 16.08
N ASN A 378 10.79 9.66 15.54
CA ASN A 378 10.55 9.83 14.11
C ASN A 378 10.24 8.50 13.38
N HIS A 379 9.47 7.59 14.00
CA HIS A 379 9.10 6.32 13.37
C HIS A 379 8.31 6.55 12.07
N LEU A 380 7.46 7.59 12.02
CA LEU A 380 6.72 7.92 10.80
C LEU A 380 7.65 8.30 9.64
N GLY A 381 8.73 9.05 9.93
CA GLY A 381 9.72 9.40 8.93
C GLY A 381 10.42 8.16 8.36
N LEU A 382 10.87 7.26 9.24
CA LEU A 382 11.50 5.99 8.85
C LEU A 382 10.55 5.11 8.02
N ALA A 383 9.27 5.06 8.39
CA ALA A 383 8.25 4.32 7.64
C ALA A 383 8.10 4.86 6.22
N LEU A 384 7.95 6.17 6.06
CA LEU A 384 7.81 6.81 4.74
C LEU A 384 9.08 6.67 3.91
N ASP A 385 10.26 6.79 4.50
CA ASP A 385 11.53 6.58 3.80
C ASP A 385 11.67 5.14 3.29
N ALA A 386 11.26 4.14 4.08
CA ALA A 386 11.20 2.75 3.63
C ALA A 386 10.22 2.59 2.45
N LEU A 387 9.03 3.20 2.54
CA LEU A 387 8.00 3.14 1.50
C LEU A 387 8.50 3.68 0.15
N THR A 388 9.26 4.77 0.13
CA THR A 388 9.82 5.36 -1.12
C THR A 388 10.72 4.38 -1.89
N ARG A 389 11.31 3.40 -1.21
CA ARG A 389 12.31 2.48 -1.76
C ARG A 389 11.71 1.15 -2.22
N ILE A 390 10.42 0.91 -2.00
CA ILE A 390 9.73 -0.31 -2.44
C ILE A 390 9.35 -0.15 -3.92
N PRO A 391 9.88 -0.94 -4.88
CA PRO A 391 9.71 -0.68 -6.32
C PRO A 391 8.27 -0.61 -6.81
N ASN A 392 7.38 -1.42 -6.24
CA ASN A 392 5.96 -1.43 -6.61
C ASN A 392 5.12 -0.31 -5.97
N ILE A 393 5.71 0.52 -5.11
CA ILE A 393 5.09 1.72 -4.54
C ILE A 393 5.86 2.96 -5.00
N GLY A 394 7.15 3.05 -4.66
CA GLY A 394 8.06 4.09 -5.11
C GLY A 394 7.86 5.46 -4.46
N PRO A 395 8.68 6.44 -4.83
CA PRO A 395 8.63 7.79 -4.28
C PRO A 395 7.34 8.53 -4.66
N ASP A 396 6.87 8.40 -5.89
CA ASP A 396 5.73 9.17 -6.39
C ASP A 396 4.42 8.83 -5.63
N VAL A 397 4.17 7.54 -5.38
CA VAL A 397 3.01 7.12 -4.55
C VAL A 397 3.21 7.56 -3.10
N THR A 398 4.44 7.47 -2.58
CA THR A 398 4.76 7.92 -1.22
C THR A 398 4.46 9.41 -1.04
N ASP A 399 4.84 10.24 -2.01
CA ASP A 399 4.60 11.67 -1.99
C ASP A 399 3.10 12.00 -2.10
N ALA A 400 2.34 11.20 -2.85
CA ALA A 400 0.89 11.33 -2.94
C ALA A 400 0.17 11.01 -1.61
N VAL A 401 0.60 9.96 -0.88
CA VAL A 401 -0.03 9.56 0.39
C VAL A 401 0.43 10.38 1.59
N ARG A 402 1.65 10.93 1.54
CA ARG A 402 2.31 11.63 2.66
C ARG A 402 1.45 12.74 3.29
N PRO A 403 0.79 13.65 2.53
CA PRO A 403 -0.04 14.69 3.12
C PRO A 403 -1.22 14.14 3.95
N GLU A 404 -1.90 13.11 3.45
CA GLU A 404 -3.07 12.56 4.15
C GLU A 404 -2.66 11.73 5.38
N ILE A 405 -1.57 10.96 5.28
CA ILE A 405 -0.97 10.29 6.45
C ILE A 405 -0.54 11.33 7.49
N GLY A 406 0.06 12.45 7.07
CA GLY A 406 0.45 13.55 7.94
C GLY A 406 -0.72 14.18 8.69
N LYS A 407 -1.87 14.41 8.02
CA LYS A 407 -3.10 14.88 8.69
C LYS A 407 -3.58 13.89 9.76
N ARG A 408 -3.49 12.58 9.49
CA ARG A 408 -3.87 11.53 10.45
C ARG A 408 -2.92 11.46 11.63
N ALA A 409 -1.61 11.58 11.39
CA ALA A 409 -0.60 11.65 12.45
C ALA A 409 -0.83 12.87 13.34
N LEU A 410 -1.12 14.04 12.75
CA LEU A 410 -1.45 15.25 13.49
C LEU A 410 -2.69 15.06 14.37
N ALA A 411 -3.74 14.42 13.85
CA ALA A 411 -4.93 14.08 14.62
C ALA A 411 -4.64 13.07 15.74
N ALA A 412 -3.69 12.14 15.56
CA ALA A 412 -3.26 11.23 16.62
C ALA A 412 -2.52 11.96 17.74
N VAL A 413 -1.57 12.84 17.40
CA VAL A 413 -0.79 13.67 18.35
C VAL A 413 -1.68 14.52 19.24
N PHE A 414 -2.72 15.12 18.66
CA PHE A 414 -3.64 15.99 19.38
C PHE A 414 -4.86 15.26 19.99
N GLY A 415 -4.98 13.96 19.74
CA GLY A 415 -6.11 13.11 20.15
C GLY A 415 -7.43 13.50 19.47
N PRO A 416 -8.59 12.98 19.95
CA PRO A 416 -9.90 13.57 19.64
C PRO A 416 -9.97 14.96 20.31
N THR A 417 -9.40 15.94 19.60
CA THR A 417 -8.85 17.24 20.02
C THR A 417 -9.82 18.24 20.64
N ARG A 418 -10.89 17.84 21.31
CA ARG A 418 -11.73 18.79 22.05
C ARG A 418 -12.23 18.27 23.38
N THR A 419 -12.48 16.97 23.50
CA THR A 419 -13.21 16.44 24.66
C THR A 419 -12.47 16.67 25.98
N TRP A 420 -11.13 16.62 26.00
CA TRP A 420 -10.37 16.95 27.20
C TRP A 420 -10.43 18.45 27.52
N MET A 421 -10.42 19.33 26.50
CA MET A 421 -10.58 20.78 26.68
C MET A 421 -11.98 21.11 27.20
N HIS A 422 -13.02 20.50 26.63
CA HIS A 422 -14.40 20.61 27.12
C HIS A 422 -14.48 20.19 28.58
N ARG A 423 -14.04 18.97 28.92
CA ARG A 423 -14.10 18.46 30.30
C ARG A 423 -13.31 19.32 31.28
N ALA A 424 -12.10 19.73 30.91
CA ALA A 424 -11.24 20.53 31.78
C ALA A 424 -11.80 21.95 31.97
N LEU A 425 -12.24 22.62 30.91
CA LEU A 425 -12.89 23.94 31.00
C LEU A 425 -14.19 23.86 31.80
N GLU A 426 -15.05 22.89 31.50
CA GLU A 426 -16.33 22.66 32.18
C GLU A 426 -16.15 22.35 33.67
N SER A 427 -15.04 21.71 34.07
CA SER A 427 -14.74 21.41 35.47
C SER A 427 -14.43 22.64 36.35
N ILE A 428 -14.20 23.81 35.75
CA ILE A 428 -13.88 25.03 36.48
C ILE A 428 -15.15 25.60 37.12
N ALA A 429 -15.30 25.39 38.43
CA ALA A 429 -16.42 25.91 39.21
C ALA A 429 -16.19 27.32 39.79
N ASP A 430 -14.94 27.80 39.82
CA ASP A 430 -14.56 29.09 40.37
C ASP A 430 -14.28 30.12 39.27
N GLU A 431 -15.07 31.20 39.23
CA GLU A 431 -14.93 32.29 38.26
C GLU A 431 -13.56 32.98 38.36
N ALA A 432 -12.93 33.03 39.54
CA ALA A 432 -11.58 33.56 39.68
C ALA A 432 -10.53 32.72 38.94
N ILE A 433 -10.70 31.40 38.93
CA ILE A 433 -9.85 30.47 38.18
C ILE A 433 -10.10 30.63 36.68
N LEU A 434 -11.37 30.65 36.26
CA LEU A 434 -11.74 30.86 34.85
C LEU A 434 -11.15 32.17 34.31
N ARG A 435 -11.24 33.26 35.07
CA ARG A 435 -10.65 34.57 34.70
C ARG A 435 -9.14 34.51 34.51
N LYS A 436 -8.41 33.79 35.36
CA LYS A 436 -6.96 33.61 35.24
C LYS A 436 -6.60 32.81 34.00
N VAL A 437 -7.32 31.73 33.73
CA VAL A 437 -7.12 30.91 32.51
C VAL A 437 -7.38 31.76 31.26
N LEU A 438 -8.52 32.46 31.19
CA LEU A 438 -8.85 33.35 30.08
C LEU A 438 -7.79 34.46 29.91
N LEU A 439 -7.30 35.06 30.99
CA LEU A 439 -6.24 36.06 30.92
C LEU A 439 -4.97 35.50 30.27
N ARG A 440 -4.54 34.28 30.64
CA ARG A 440 -3.36 33.64 30.04
C ARG A 440 -3.52 33.42 28.55
N LEU A 441 -4.68 32.91 28.13
CA LEU A 441 -4.98 32.71 26.72
C LEU A 441 -5.01 34.04 25.94
N LEU A 442 -5.61 35.08 26.52
CA LEU A 442 -5.64 36.41 25.90
C LEU A 442 -4.23 37.02 25.80
N GLN A 443 -3.38 36.84 26.82
CA GLN A 443 -2.00 37.33 26.81
C GLN A 443 -1.12 36.61 25.78
N ALA A 444 -1.38 35.32 25.53
CA ALA A 444 -0.69 34.57 24.49
C ALA A 444 -0.97 35.08 23.08
N GLY A 445 -2.13 35.71 22.86
CA GLY A 445 -2.47 36.42 21.63
C GLY A 445 -1.69 37.74 21.42
N LEU A 446 -0.71 38.05 22.27
CA LEU A 446 0.12 39.26 22.24
C LEU A 446 -0.69 40.57 22.10
N PRO A 447 -1.67 40.82 22.99
CA PRO A 447 -2.45 42.04 22.96
C PRO A 447 -1.57 43.25 23.31
N LEU A 448 -1.96 44.43 22.87
CA LEU A 448 -1.33 45.70 23.27
C LEU A 448 -1.46 45.92 24.78
N PHE A 449 -2.50 45.37 25.39
CA PHE A 449 -2.76 45.42 26.81
C PHE A 449 -3.74 44.30 27.20
N ALA A 450 -3.53 43.59 28.31
CA ALA A 450 -4.53 42.69 28.89
C ALA A 450 -4.42 42.59 30.41
N GLN A 451 -5.53 42.77 31.14
CA GLN A 451 -5.52 42.76 32.60
C GLN A 451 -6.88 42.33 33.19
N VAL A 452 -6.83 41.58 34.31
CA VAL A 452 -8.00 41.37 35.19
C VAL A 452 -8.33 42.67 35.94
N ARG A 453 -9.60 43.04 35.98
CA ARG A 453 -10.11 44.27 36.61
C ARG A 453 -11.30 43.95 37.53
N HIS A 454 -11.03 43.12 38.54
CA HIS A 454 -11.96 42.77 39.62
C HIS A 454 -11.60 43.57 40.88
N GLY A 455 -12.56 44.25 41.51
CA GLY A 455 -12.33 45.19 42.63
C GLY A 455 -13.55 46.07 42.94
N PRO A 456 -13.65 46.74 44.11
CA PRO A 456 -14.92 47.20 44.73
C PRO A 456 -15.85 48.16 43.93
N ILE A 457 -15.44 48.63 42.75
CA ILE A 457 -16.27 49.34 41.78
C ILE A 457 -16.19 48.56 40.45
N GLU A 458 -16.98 47.49 40.36
CA GLU A 458 -17.02 46.59 39.20
C GLU A 458 -18.07 47.13 38.23
N TYR A 459 -17.63 47.86 37.21
CA TYR A 459 -18.53 48.27 36.12
C TYR A 459 -18.82 47.09 35.17
N GLY A 460 -19.25 45.95 35.74
CA GLY A 460 -19.65 44.75 35.00
C GLY A 460 -18.61 44.09 34.09
N LYS A 461 -17.31 44.25 34.36
CA LYS A 461 -16.22 43.66 33.56
C LYS A 461 -15.20 42.93 34.41
N ASP A 462 -14.73 41.79 33.93
CA ASP A 462 -13.75 40.95 34.60
C ASP A 462 -12.35 41.09 34.02
N ILE A 463 -12.23 41.10 32.68
CA ILE A 463 -10.96 41.18 31.96
C ILE A 463 -11.08 42.23 30.87
N VAL A 464 -10.04 43.02 30.67
CA VAL A 464 -9.99 43.98 29.57
C VAL A 464 -8.76 43.69 28.72
N SER A 465 -8.95 43.61 27.41
CA SER A 465 -7.89 43.39 26.42
C SER A 465 -7.96 44.43 25.30
N LEU A 466 -6.83 45.01 24.95
CA LEU A 466 -6.67 45.93 23.83
C LEU A 466 -5.91 45.21 22.72
N ILE A 467 -6.57 45.02 21.57
CA ILE A 467 -6.01 44.25 20.44
C ILE A 467 -6.13 45.03 19.13
N GLN A 468 -5.28 44.69 18.17
CA GLN A 468 -5.39 45.19 16.81
C GLN A 468 -6.14 44.17 15.96
N LEU A 469 -7.29 44.57 15.41
CA LEU A 469 -8.16 43.75 14.57
C LEU A 469 -8.51 44.53 13.30
N ASP A 470 -8.22 43.95 12.12
CA ASP A 470 -8.51 44.54 10.81
C ASP A 470 -8.01 45.99 10.66
N GLY A 471 -6.85 46.28 11.23
CA GLY A 471 -6.25 47.63 11.20
C GLY A 471 -6.82 48.62 12.22
N ALA A 472 -7.81 48.24 13.03
CA ALA A 472 -8.38 49.05 14.11
C ALA A 472 -7.92 48.57 15.49
N ILE A 473 -7.80 49.50 16.44
CA ILE A 473 -7.53 49.22 17.86
C ILE A 473 -8.86 49.01 18.57
N VAL A 474 -9.09 47.80 19.05
CA VAL A 474 -10.36 47.39 19.66
C VAL A 474 -10.14 47.12 21.15
N LEU A 475 -10.94 47.77 22.00
CA LEU A 475 -11.02 47.45 23.43
C LEU A 475 -12.09 46.39 23.65
N ARG A 476 -11.68 45.17 23.98
CA ARG A 476 -12.57 44.09 24.38
C ARG A 476 -12.68 44.01 25.89
N GLN A 477 -13.91 44.08 26.38
CA GLN A 477 -14.26 43.93 27.79
C GLN A 477 -14.95 42.58 27.96
N TYR A 478 -14.33 41.67 28.69
CA TYR A 478 -14.84 40.33 28.92
C TYR A 478 -15.51 40.25 30.28
N GLN A 479 -16.70 39.66 30.31
CA GLN A 479 -17.41 39.25 31.51
C GLN A 479 -17.45 37.72 31.54
N ALA A 480 -16.88 37.10 32.56
CA ALA A 480 -16.72 35.66 32.66
C ALA A 480 -17.72 35.07 33.65
N LYS A 481 -18.44 34.02 33.25
CA LYS A 481 -19.38 33.29 34.12
C LYS A 481 -19.09 31.80 34.10
N CYS A 482 -19.21 31.14 35.26
CA CYS A 482 -19.05 29.69 35.34
C CYS A 482 -20.39 28.94 35.11
N GLY A 483 -20.34 27.86 34.31
CA GLY A 483 -21.44 26.96 33.97
C GLY A 483 -22.53 27.59 33.09
N ASP A 484 -23.63 26.87 32.92
CA ASP A 484 -24.72 27.29 32.04
C ASP A 484 -25.34 28.64 32.43
N ILE A 485 -25.74 29.42 31.43
CA ILE A 485 -26.45 30.69 31.60
C ILE A 485 -27.96 30.41 31.65
N ASP A 486 -28.47 30.36 32.88
CA ASP A 486 -29.90 30.28 33.15
C ASP A 486 -30.55 31.68 33.19
N LYS A 487 -31.87 31.72 33.42
CA LYS A 487 -32.64 32.97 33.46
C LYS A 487 -32.18 33.94 34.55
N LYS A 488 -31.66 33.43 35.67
CA LYS A 488 -31.18 34.25 36.78
C LYS A 488 -29.82 34.86 36.42
N LYS A 489 -28.86 34.03 36.01
CA LYS A 489 -27.53 34.48 35.58
C LYS A 489 -27.59 35.43 34.38
N TRP A 490 -28.53 35.22 33.46
CA TRP A 490 -28.71 36.15 32.34
C TRP A 490 -29.15 37.53 32.80
N ARG A 491 -30.07 37.63 33.76
CA ARG A 491 -30.49 38.95 34.29
C ARG A 491 -29.31 39.70 34.90
N GLU A 492 -28.52 39.00 35.70
CA GLU A 492 -27.31 39.56 36.32
C GLU A 492 -26.29 39.97 35.25
N SER A 493 -25.98 39.06 34.32
CA SER A 493 -25.00 39.31 33.24
C SER A 493 -25.44 40.42 32.30
N LYS A 494 -26.74 40.56 32.03
CA LYS A 494 -27.28 41.63 31.18
C LYS A 494 -27.00 43.01 31.79
N ASP A 495 -27.29 43.18 33.07
CA ASP A 495 -27.07 44.45 33.77
C ASP A 495 -25.57 44.77 33.81
N GLU A 496 -24.71 43.78 34.09
CA GLU A 496 -23.25 43.90 34.03
C GLU A 496 -22.76 44.32 32.62
N LEU A 497 -23.28 43.69 31.56
CA LEU A 497 -22.92 44.02 30.18
C LEU A 497 -23.32 45.46 29.82
N GLU A 498 -24.47 45.96 30.29
CA GLU A 498 -24.88 47.35 30.09
C GLU A 498 -23.92 48.32 30.80
N GLU A 499 -23.48 47.98 32.01
CA GLU A 499 -22.52 48.77 32.79
C GLU A 499 -21.14 48.86 32.12
N THR A 500 -20.70 47.85 31.36
CA THR A 500 -19.40 47.89 30.65
C THR A 500 -19.27 49.06 29.67
N PHE A 501 -20.39 49.55 29.14
CA PHE A 501 -20.42 50.69 28.21
C PHE A 501 -20.58 52.04 28.91
N LEU A 502 -20.86 52.06 30.21
CA LEU A 502 -20.95 53.28 31.02
C LEU A 502 -19.60 53.70 31.61
N VAL A 503 -18.59 52.85 31.47
CA VAL A 503 -17.23 53.09 31.96
C VAL A 503 -16.57 54.24 31.19
N PRO A 504 -16.10 55.30 31.87
CA PRO A 504 -15.26 56.31 31.23
C PRO A 504 -13.93 55.70 30.78
N LEU A 505 -13.56 55.84 29.50
CA LEU A 505 -12.30 55.29 28.96
C LEU A 505 -11.05 55.80 29.70
N SER A 506 -11.12 56.98 30.33
CA SER A 506 -10.07 57.55 31.17
C SER A 506 -9.75 56.72 32.42
N THR A 507 -10.65 55.80 32.82
CA THR A 507 -10.39 54.88 33.93
C THR A 507 -9.42 53.77 33.56
N PHE A 508 -9.19 53.53 32.26
CA PHE A 508 -8.22 52.56 31.80
C PHE A 508 -6.86 53.24 31.54
N GLN A 509 -5.80 52.68 32.10
CA GLN A 509 -4.41 53.07 31.78
C GLN A 509 -3.98 52.39 30.46
N LEU A 510 -4.68 52.72 29.36
CA LEU A 510 -4.40 52.11 28.05
C LEU A 510 -3.18 52.75 27.40
N PRO A 511 -2.37 51.97 26.67
CA PRO A 511 -1.24 52.51 25.92
C PRO A 511 -1.67 53.39 24.74
N VAL A 512 -2.85 53.11 24.16
CA VAL A 512 -3.45 53.86 23.04
C VAL A 512 -4.96 53.91 23.21
N ALA A 513 -5.60 54.99 22.74
CA ALA A 513 -7.05 55.11 22.73
C ALA A 513 -7.68 54.10 21.73
N PRO A 514 -8.76 53.39 22.10
CA PRO A 514 -9.42 52.45 21.20
C PRO A 514 -10.29 53.16 20.17
N ASP A 515 -10.33 52.61 18.95
CA ASP A 515 -11.24 53.04 17.88
C ASP A 515 -12.68 52.60 18.16
N ARG A 516 -12.86 51.45 18.82
CA ARG A 516 -14.16 50.94 19.25
C ARG A 516 -14.08 50.03 20.47
N ILE A 517 -15.23 49.85 21.11
CA ILE A 517 -15.41 49.01 22.29
C ILE A 517 -16.32 47.83 21.95
N GLU A 518 -15.91 46.63 22.35
CA GLU A 518 -16.67 45.39 22.24
C GLU A 518 -16.82 44.78 23.64
N SER A 519 -18.00 44.26 23.95
CA SER A 519 -18.26 43.54 25.21
C SER A 519 -18.48 42.06 24.90
N ILE A 520 -17.86 41.16 25.65
CA ILE A 520 -17.88 39.73 25.38
C ILE A 520 -18.30 39.01 26.65
N LEU A 521 -19.44 38.34 26.61
CA LEU A 521 -19.85 37.40 27.65
C LEU A 521 -19.22 36.04 27.35
N VAL A 522 -18.34 35.57 28.22
CA VAL A 522 -17.69 34.26 28.10
C VAL A 522 -18.20 33.32 29.19
N THR A 523 -18.52 32.09 28.82
CA THR A 523 -18.85 31.03 29.79
C THR A 523 -18.18 29.70 29.42
N ASN A 524 -17.86 28.90 30.43
CA ASN A 524 -17.44 27.50 30.28
C ASN A 524 -18.62 26.50 30.27
N GLY A 525 -19.86 26.99 30.07
CA GLY A 525 -21.06 26.18 29.78
C GLY A 525 -21.82 26.69 28.56
N HIS A 526 -23.13 26.50 28.53
CA HIS A 526 -24.00 26.91 27.41
C HIS A 526 -25.15 27.82 27.86
N ALA A 527 -25.74 28.54 26.92
CA ALA A 527 -27.00 29.24 27.19
C ALA A 527 -28.14 28.23 27.29
N ASN A 528 -29.03 28.41 28.27
CA ASN A 528 -30.23 27.59 28.33
C ASN A 528 -31.10 27.84 27.07
N PRO A 529 -31.70 26.80 26.44
CA PRO A 529 -32.49 26.96 25.20
C PRO A 529 -33.65 27.97 25.29
N TYR A 530 -34.17 28.24 26.49
CA TYR A 530 -35.22 29.24 26.71
C TYR A 530 -34.70 30.67 26.94
N VAL A 531 -33.40 30.82 27.17
CA VAL A 531 -32.71 32.09 27.43
C VAL A 531 -32.02 32.60 26.16
N GLU A 532 -31.45 31.70 25.37
CA GLU A 532 -30.72 32.03 24.13
C GLU A 532 -31.51 32.94 23.16
N PRO A 533 -32.80 32.71 22.83
CA PRO A 533 -33.54 33.62 21.95
C PRO A 533 -33.73 35.02 22.55
N VAL A 534 -33.77 35.13 23.88
CA VAL A 534 -33.89 36.41 24.59
C VAL A 534 -32.56 37.15 24.55
N MET A 535 -31.44 36.44 24.69
CA MET A 535 -30.09 36.99 24.55
C MET A 535 -29.88 37.54 23.14
N ASP A 536 -30.19 36.75 22.11
CA ASP A 536 -30.06 37.16 20.71
C ASP A 536 -30.89 38.39 20.37
N GLY A 537 -32.14 38.43 20.86
CA GLY A 537 -33.01 39.60 20.72
C GLY A 537 -32.39 40.85 21.36
N TRP A 538 -31.81 40.70 22.55
CA TRP A 538 -31.16 41.81 23.25
C TRP A 538 -29.83 42.23 22.59
N PHE A 539 -28.98 41.30 22.14
CA PHE A 539 -27.74 41.62 21.42
C PHE A 539 -28.02 42.39 20.12
N ARG A 540 -29.07 42.01 19.40
CA ARG A 540 -29.54 42.72 18.21
C ARG A 540 -29.98 44.13 18.55
N ASP A 541 -30.77 44.30 19.60
CA ASP A 541 -31.21 45.61 20.08
C ASP A 541 -30.03 46.51 20.49
N GLN A 542 -29.02 45.98 21.18
CA GLN A 542 -27.80 46.73 21.52
C GLN A 542 -27.07 47.22 20.27
N ARG A 543 -27.00 46.39 19.22
CA ARG A 543 -26.35 46.74 17.96
C ARG A 543 -27.13 47.79 17.18
N GLU A 544 -28.44 47.59 17.01
CA GLU A 544 -29.28 48.42 16.14
C GLU A 544 -29.65 49.76 16.79
N LYS A 545 -29.99 49.77 18.08
CA LYS A 545 -30.46 50.97 18.79
C LYS A 545 -29.34 51.77 19.41
N HIS A 546 -28.27 51.11 19.85
CA HIS A 546 -27.19 51.74 20.61
C HIS A 546 -25.82 51.69 19.91
N GLY A 547 -25.70 51.01 18.77
CA GLY A 547 -24.41 50.85 18.08
C GLY A 547 -23.38 50.02 18.86
N ARG A 548 -23.81 49.32 19.92
CA ARG A 548 -22.95 48.55 20.81
C ARG A 548 -22.72 47.16 20.26
N ARG A 549 -21.47 46.68 20.31
CA ARG A 549 -21.11 45.32 19.90
C ARG A 549 -20.99 44.44 21.13
N VAL A 550 -21.88 43.46 21.21
CA VAL A 550 -21.85 42.43 22.25
C VAL A 550 -21.76 41.06 21.58
N GLU A 551 -20.87 40.22 22.07
CA GLU A 551 -20.67 38.84 21.62
C GLU A 551 -20.84 37.86 22.78
N PHE A 552 -21.27 36.64 22.46
CA PHE A 552 -21.40 35.55 23.41
C PHE A 552 -20.49 34.39 23.00
N MET A 553 -19.60 33.99 23.89
CA MET A 553 -18.66 32.89 23.70
C MET A 553 -18.98 31.79 24.71
N HIS A 554 -19.77 30.81 24.28
CA HIS A 554 -20.05 29.60 25.05
C HIS A 554 -18.88 28.61 25.01
N LEU A 555 -19.00 27.48 25.71
CA LEU A 555 -17.94 26.48 25.83
C LEU A 555 -17.36 26.03 24.48
N ASP A 556 -18.20 25.68 23.50
CA ASP A 556 -17.72 25.21 22.20
C ASP A 556 -16.99 26.32 21.44
N ALA A 557 -17.54 27.55 21.45
CA ALA A 557 -16.90 28.70 20.83
C ALA A 557 -15.55 29.03 21.50
N LEU A 558 -15.43 28.84 22.82
CA LEU A 558 -14.17 29.01 23.54
C LEU A 558 -13.14 27.94 23.14
N VAL A 559 -13.56 26.67 23.00
CA VAL A 559 -12.68 25.58 22.53
C VAL A 559 -12.26 25.81 21.08
N ASP A 560 -13.19 26.20 20.21
CA ASP A 560 -12.91 26.56 18.82
C ASP A 560 -11.89 27.70 18.76
N TRP A 561 -12.10 28.75 19.55
CA TRP A 561 -11.18 29.88 19.61
C TRP A 561 -9.77 29.46 20.02
N VAL A 562 -9.62 28.60 21.04
CA VAL A 562 -8.31 28.06 21.46
C VAL A 562 -7.62 27.30 20.32
N VAL A 563 -8.36 26.46 19.58
CA VAL A 563 -7.80 25.65 18.49
C VAL A 563 -7.41 26.52 17.30
N GLU A 564 -8.30 27.42 16.87
CA GLU A 564 -8.08 28.32 15.72
C GLU A 564 -6.87 29.23 15.94
N HIS A 565 -6.68 29.69 17.18
CA HIS A 565 -5.57 30.58 17.54
C HIS A 565 -4.31 29.82 18.00
N ARG A 566 -4.30 28.48 17.90
CA ARG A 566 -3.18 27.61 18.27
C ARG A 566 -2.73 27.75 19.74
N LEU A 567 -3.67 27.98 20.66
CA LEU A 567 -3.43 28.24 22.08
C LEU A 567 -3.46 26.99 22.97
N VAL A 568 -3.37 25.80 22.37
CA VAL A 568 -3.56 24.52 23.08
C VAL A 568 -2.50 24.30 24.17
N ASN A 569 -1.25 24.68 23.90
CA ASN A 569 -0.15 24.53 24.85
C ASN A 569 -0.29 25.54 26.00
N GLU A 570 -0.72 26.75 25.69
CA GLU A 570 -0.98 27.83 26.65
C GLU A 570 -2.16 27.48 27.55
N LEU A 571 -3.20 26.83 27.01
CA LEU A 571 -4.29 26.28 27.81
C LEU A 571 -3.78 25.22 28.79
N ARG A 572 -2.92 24.29 28.35
CA ARG A 572 -2.32 23.28 29.22
C ARG A 572 -1.47 23.92 30.33
N ALA A 573 -0.63 24.91 29.98
CA ALA A 573 0.19 25.63 30.95
C ALA A 573 -0.68 26.39 31.96
N ALA A 574 -1.73 27.08 31.50
CA ALA A 574 -2.67 27.79 32.37
C ALA A 574 -3.39 26.83 33.33
N PHE A 575 -3.80 25.65 32.84
CA PHE A 575 -4.39 24.62 33.69
C PHE A 575 -3.42 24.07 34.72
N GLN A 576 -2.16 23.83 34.36
CA GLN A 576 -1.13 23.44 35.32
C GLN A 576 -0.89 24.53 36.38
N GLU A 577 -0.81 25.81 35.99
CA GLU A 577 -0.68 26.95 36.92
C GLU A 577 -1.84 27.03 37.92
N GLN A 578 -3.05 26.66 37.48
CA GLN A 578 -4.26 26.67 38.31
C GLN A 578 -4.58 25.31 38.94
N GLN A 579 -3.72 24.30 38.81
CA GLN A 579 -3.89 22.95 39.33
C GLN A 579 -5.20 22.26 38.87
N ILE A 580 -5.64 22.55 37.63
CA ILE A 580 -6.79 21.91 37.01
C ILE A 580 -6.37 20.54 36.45
N ASN A 581 -7.11 19.49 36.82
CA ASN A 581 -6.78 18.14 36.39
C ASN A 581 -7.11 17.95 34.90
N ILE A 582 -6.08 17.84 34.06
CA ILE A 582 -6.19 17.57 32.63
C ILE A 582 -6.19 16.06 32.38
N GLY A 583 -6.93 15.29 33.18
CA GLY A 583 -7.13 13.84 33.03
C GLY A 583 -5.93 13.07 32.44
N SER A 584 -4.75 13.16 33.06
CA SER A 584 -3.64 12.28 32.68
C SER A 584 -3.85 10.92 33.32
N SER A 585 -3.78 9.88 32.50
CA SER A 585 -3.60 8.50 32.95
C SER A 585 -2.56 8.45 34.05
N SER A 586 -2.97 7.92 35.20
CA SER A 586 -2.12 7.66 36.35
C SER A 586 -1.03 6.66 35.97
N THR A 587 0.15 7.16 35.61
CA THR A 587 1.41 6.42 35.75
C THR A 587 2.43 7.38 36.32
N ASP A 588 2.31 7.62 37.63
CA ASP A 588 3.47 7.93 38.45
C ASP A 588 3.14 7.51 39.88
N SER A 589 3.81 6.46 40.33
CA SER A 589 4.06 6.19 41.74
C SER A 589 5.40 5.44 41.82
N PRO A 590 6.20 5.72 42.85
CA PRO A 590 7.67 5.70 42.85
C PRO A 590 8.33 4.34 42.62
#